data_AF-A0AB74IWI4-F1
#
_entry.id   AF-A0AB74IWI4-F1
#
_cell.length_a   1.000
_cell.length_b   1.000
_cell.length_c   1.000
_cell.angle_alpha   90.00
_cell.angle_beta   90.00
_cell.angle_gamma   90.00
#
_symmetry.space_group_name_H-M   'P 1'
#
loop_
_entity.id
_entity.type
_entity.pdbx_description
1 polymer ?
#
loop_
_entity_poly.entity_id
_entity_poly.type
_entity_poly.pdbx_seq_one_letter_code
_entity_poly.pdbx_strand_id
1 'polypeptide(L)'
;MSLASTISVLEMTCISTREELHLFRYFVSTVARNLDITDPACHFANEAPLQAQSNQVLAYALLAASARHLSQTTDYSPVIADRYHQQCLELLIPFLDDATAVLSEILLSTIVILRYLEEIDASLAFNPSHRIGTRAFINLQTHNSATNDLRSAAFWLGVRQEVYYAIANQKPTMLQFDRDESDAELEPTHEGAWANRMVMHCVGVVNYCFSPQRQDITSEYDVLLQYCRAWASSLPSSYRPILHQDQGQDTPFPEIAFLSSAVVIGLQHHHLSSMLLCAHDPRIPRVGLARISASETVDDGLRNHARMVCGLAVSNDGVAPGFVNASMAISLAGGLFKQEDEREACFDILRKCQKLGWPTEEIQIQLRTSWR
;
A
#
# COMPACT_ATOMS: atom_id res chain seq x y z
N MET A 1 35.92 -0.36 -45.61
CA MET A 1 35.38 -0.75 -44.29
C MET A 1 36.12 0.05 -43.23
N SER A 2 35.49 1.12 -42.75
CA SER A 2 36.05 2.02 -41.73
C SER A 2 35.46 1.66 -40.39
N LEU A 3 36.30 1.41 -39.39
CA LEU A 3 35.97 1.20 -37.97
C LEU A 3 35.54 2.51 -37.27
N ALA A 4 34.84 3.39 -37.98
CA ALA A 4 34.38 4.70 -37.49
C ALA A 4 32.87 4.75 -37.22
N SER A 5 32.20 3.60 -37.13
CA SER A 5 30.80 3.49 -36.68
C SER A 5 30.70 3.02 -35.23
N THR A 6 31.71 3.30 -34.42
CA THR A 6 31.77 2.91 -33.01
C THR A 6 31.03 3.95 -32.17
N ILE A 7 29.77 3.63 -31.86
CA ILE A 7 28.98 4.16 -30.73
C ILE A 7 28.65 5.66 -30.83
N SER A 8 27.71 5.99 -31.71
CA SER A 8 26.84 7.17 -31.58
C SER A 8 25.62 6.85 -30.69
N VAL A 9 25.81 6.11 -29.59
CA VAL A 9 24.72 5.69 -28.67
C VAL A 9 24.66 6.58 -27.43
N LEU A 10 25.37 7.71 -27.42
CA LEU A 10 25.07 8.79 -26.46
C LEU A 10 23.82 9.54 -26.95
N GLU A 11 22.68 8.83 -27.00
CA GLU A 11 21.40 9.48 -26.81
C GLU A 11 21.48 10.22 -25.47
N MET A 12 21.00 11.46 -25.43
CA MET A 12 20.99 12.30 -24.23
C MET A 12 20.21 11.59 -23.12
N THR A 13 20.92 10.85 -22.28
CA THR A 13 20.35 10.20 -21.10
C THR A 13 19.96 11.28 -20.10
N CYS A 14 18.74 11.20 -19.57
CA CYS A 14 18.26 12.06 -18.49
C CYS A 14 19.08 11.93 -17.20
N ILE A 15 19.92 10.89 -17.09
CA ILE A 15 20.84 10.64 -15.98
C ILE A 15 22.25 11.07 -16.42
N SER A 16 22.75 12.15 -15.84
CA SER A 16 23.96 12.85 -16.29
C SER A 16 25.03 13.00 -15.21
N THR A 17 24.67 12.93 -13.94
CA THR A 17 25.59 13.11 -12.81
C THR A 17 25.79 11.83 -11.98
N ARG A 18 26.85 11.81 -11.16
CA ARG A 18 27.08 10.71 -10.21
C ARG A 18 26.01 10.63 -9.12
N GLU A 19 25.45 11.77 -8.70
CA GLU A 19 24.35 11.83 -7.74
C GLU A 19 23.10 11.19 -8.34
N GLU A 20 22.76 11.55 -9.58
CA GLU A 20 21.63 10.96 -10.30
C GLU A 20 21.81 9.46 -10.47
N LEU A 21 22.99 8.99 -10.89
CA LEU A 21 23.26 7.56 -11.02
C LEU A 21 23.13 6.81 -9.68
N HIS A 22 23.59 7.41 -8.58
CA HIS A 22 23.47 6.83 -7.25
C HIS A 22 21.99 6.67 -6.84
N LEU A 23 21.21 7.76 -6.93
CA LEU A 23 19.79 7.77 -6.63
C LEU A 23 19.01 6.80 -7.53
N PHE A 24 19.34 6.77 -8.82
CA PHE A 24 18.70 5.88 -9.78
C PHE A 24 18.92 4.40 -9.46
N ARG A 25 20.15 4.01 -9.09
CA ARG A 25 20.46 2.64 -8.62
C ARG A 25 19.78 2.33 -7.30
N TYR A 26 19.68 3.32 -6.41
CA TYR A 26 18.98 3.18 -5.14
C TYR A 26 17.49 2.93 -5.36
N PHE A 27 16.86 3.62 -6.31
CA PHE A 27 15.47 3.37 -6.70
C PHE A 27 15.24 1.89 -7.03
N VAL A 28 15.99 1.36 -8.00
CA VAL A 28 15.84 -0.01 -8.49
C VAL A 28 16.09 -1.06 -7.40
N SER A 29 17.11 -0.85 -6.57
CA SER A 29 17.52 -1.84 -5.57
C SER A 29 16.69 -1.81 -4.29
N THR A 30 16.04 -0.69 -3.98
CA THR A 30 15.37 -0.47 -2.69
C THR A 30 13.93 -0.02 -2.85
N VAL A 31 13.69 1.15 -3.46
CA VAL A 31 12.35 1.76 -3.52
C VAL A 31 11.41 0.92 -4.40
N ALA A 32 11.84 0.56 -5.61
CA ALA A 32 11.03 -0.16 -6.59
C ALA A 32 10.53 -1.51 -6.05
N ARG A 33 11.34 -2.22 -5.24
CA ARG A 33 10.94 -3.49 -4.62
C ARG A 33 9.71 -3.37 -3.72
N ASN A 34 9.53 -2.21 -3.08
CA ASN A 34 8.36 -1.93 -2.25
C ASN A 34 7.13 -1.61 -3.10
N LEU A 35 7.34 -0.99 -4.28
CA LEU A 35 6.28 -0.63 -5.21
C LEU A 35 5.74 -1.86 -5.98
N ASP A 36 6.65 -2.76 -6.37
CA ASP A 36 6.41 -3.97 -7.16
C ASP A 36 5.89 -5.18 -6.35
N ILE A 37 5.42 -4.97 -5.11
CA ILE A 37 5.23 -6.08 -4.14
C ILE A 37 4.23 -7.17 -4.57
N THR A 38 3.30 -6.83 -5.47
CA THR A 38 2.33 -7.77 -6.08
C THR A 38 2.56 -7.94 -7.59
N ASP A 39 3.62 -7.35 -8.13
CA ASP A 39 3.93 -7.32 -9.56
C ASP A 39 5.04 -8.33 -9.88
N PRO A 40 4.70 -9.48 -10.50
CA PRO A 40 5.68 -10.52 -10.81
C PRO A 40 6.72 -10.09 -11.86
N ALA A 41 6.43 -9.07 -12.68
CA ALA A 41 7.36 -8.56 -13.68
C ALA A 41 8.23 -7.41 -13.16
N CYS A 42 7.93 -6.92 -11.95
CA CYS A 42 8.61 -5.82 -11.28
C CYS A 42 8.83 -4.61 -12.19
N HIS A 43 7.74 -4.07 -12.74
CA HIS A 43 7.80 -3.02 -13.75
C HIS A 43 8.44 -1.73 -13.21
N PHE A 44 8.32 -1.39 -11.92
CA PHE A 44 9.03 -0.25 -11.35
C PHE A 44 10.55 -0.50 -11.24
N ALA A 45 10.99 -1.73 -11.02
CA ALA A 45 12.41 -2.06 -10.98
C ALA A 45 13.03 -2.25 -12.38
N ASN A 46 12.24 -2.68 -13.36
CA ASN A 46 12.72 -3.09 -14.67
C ASN A 46 12.35 -2.12 -15.80
N GLU A 47 11.08 -1.74 -15.92
CA GLU A 47 10.58 -0.95 -17.06
C GLU A 47 10.65 0.56 -16.80
N ALA A 48 10.18 1.04 -15.64
CA ALA A 48 10.21 2.46 -15.30
C ALA A 48 11.60 3.10 -15.41
N PRO A 49 12.71 2.43 -15.01
CA PRO A 49 14.06 2.96 -15.20
C PRO A 49 14.48 3.00 -16.67
N LEU A 50 14.03 2.07 -17.51
CA LEU A 50 14.33 2.14 -18.94
C LEU A 50 13.64 3.35 -19.58
N GLN A 51 12.37 3.57 -19.25
CA GLN A 51 11.60 4.72 -19.72
C GLN A 51 12.18 6.05 -19.19
N ALA A 52 12.66 6.07 -17.94
CA ALA A 52 13.24 7.25 -17.31
C ALA A 52 14.56 7.71 -17.96
N GLN A 53 15.26 6.86 -18.71
CA GLN A 53 16.50 7.27 -19.40
C GLN A 53 16.24 8.29 -20.51
N SER A 54 15.06 8.26 -21.13
CA SER A 54 14.65 9.18 -22.20
C SER A 54 13.48 10.10 -21.80
N ASN A 55 12.93 9.94 -20.59
CA ASN A 55 11.85 10.78 -20.08
C ASN A 55 12.24 11.51 -18.78
N GLN A 56 12.44 12.83 -18.89
CA GLN A 56 12.92 13.67 -17.80
C GLN A 56 11.95 13.77 -16.61
N VAL A 57 10.64 13.75 -16.87
CA VAL A 57 9.61 13.86 -15.83
C VAL A 57 9.67 12.62 -14.93
N LEU A 58 9.64 11.44 -15.55
CA LEU A 58 9.76 10.18 -14.82
C LEU A 58 11.12 10.09 -14.12
N ALA A 59 12.22 10.46 -14.78
CA ALA A 59 13.55 10.51 -14.16
C ALA A 59 13.56 11.32 -12.86
N TYR A 60 13.03 12.55 -12.88
CA TYR A 60 12.95 13.37 -11.67
C TYR A 60 12.07 12.75 -10.58
N ALA A 61 10.97 12.07 -10.93
CA ALA A 61 10.17 11.35 -9.94
C ALA A 61 10.95 10.21 -9.26
N LEU A 62 11.66 9.37 -10.02
CA LEU A 62 12.50 8.29 -9.46
C LEU A 62 13.60 8.84 -8.53
N LEU A 63 14.26 9.92 -8.97
CA LEU A 63 15.33 10.58 -8.21
C LEU A 63 14.80 11.21 -6.92
N ALA A 64 13.66 11.90 -6.99
CA ALA A 64 13.02 12.52 -5.84
C ALA A 64 12.58 11.46 -4.82
N ALA A 65 11.98 10.34 -5.27
CA ALA A 65 11.57 9.24 -4.40
C ALA A 65 12.76 8.62 -3.66
N SER A 66 13.85 8.40 -4.38
CA SER A 66 15.08 7.83 -3.82
C SER A 66 15.73 8.76 -2.81
N ALA A 67 15.85 10.04 -3.16
CA ALA A 67 16.43 11.05 -2.27
C ALA A 67 15.59 11.22 -1.02
N ARG A 68 14.26 11.21 -1.14
CA ARG A 68 13.35 11.31 0.02
C ARG A 68 13.46 10.11 0.94
N HIS A 69 13.41 8.90 0.38
CA HIS A 69 13.53 7.69 1.18
C HIS A 69 14.90 7.61 1.87
N LEU A 70 15.99 7.99 1.17
CA LEU A 70 17.31 8.12 1.79
C LEU A 70 17.34 9.13 2.93
N SER A 71 16.72 10.31 2.78
CA SER A 71 16.70 11.33 3.83
C SER A 71 15.89 10.91 5.05
N GLN A 72 14.92 10.01 4.89
CA GLN A 72 14.15 9.47 6.03
C GLN A 72 14.88 8.32 6.76
N THR A 73 15.84 7.67 6.11
CA THR A 73 16.50 6.45 6.62
C THR A 73 17.98 6.64 6.97
N THR A 74 18.56 7.77 6.57
CA THR A 74 19.98 8.10 6.73
C THR A 74 20.17 9.62 6.88
N ASP A 75 21.41 10.08 7.06
CA ASP A 75 21.75 11.52 7.11
C ASP A 75 21.73 12.23 5.72
N TYR A 76 21.07 11.65 4.72
CA TYR A 76 20.99 12.21 3.37
C TYR A 76 20.19 13.51 3.35
N SER A 77 20.63 14.50 2.56
CA SER A 77 20.00 15.83 2.59
C SER A 77 18.60 15.82 1.95
N PRO A 78 17.56 16.26 2.68
CA PRO A 78 16.19 16.35 2.14
C PRO A 78 16.07 17.39 1.02
N VAL A 79 16.97 18.38 0.97
CA VAL A 79 17.01 19.43 -0.07
C VAL A 79 17.15 18.85 -1.48
N ILE A 80 17.85 17.72 -1.62
CA ILE A 80 18.00 17.04 -2.91
C ILE A 80 16.66 16.46 -3.38
N ALA A 81 15.88 15.88 -2.45
CA ALA A 81 14.55 15.38 -2.75
C ALA A 81 13.59 16.52 -3.13
N ASP A 82 13.61 17.63 -2.38
CA ASP A 82 12.81 18.83 -2.66
C ASP A 82 13.11 19.38 -4.06
N ARG A 83 14.40 19.47 -4.43
CA ARG A 83 14.83 19.96 -5.73
C ARG A 83 14.26 19.11 -6.88
N TYR A 84 14.45 17.79 -6.84
CA TYR A 84 13.94 16.93 -7.91
C TYR A 84 12.42 16.85 -7.91
N HIS A 85 11.77 16.89 -6.75
CA HIS A 85 10.31 16.94 -6.64
C HIS A 85 9.76 18.22 -7.30
N GLN A 86 10.33 19.38 -7.00
CA GLN A 86 9.94 20.65 -7.61
C GLN A 86 10.15 20.64 -9.13
N GLN A 87 11.32 20.20 -9.60
CA GLN A 87 11.62 20.11 -11.04
C GLN A 87 10.67 19.13 -11.75
N CYS A 88 10.29 18.03 -11.11
CA CYS A 88 9.29 17.11 -11.62
C CYS A 88 7.94 17.81 -11.78
N LEU A 89 7.47 18.52 -10.76
CA LEU A 89 6.19 19.22 -10.79
C LEU A 89 6.15 20.33 -11.84
N GLU A 90 7.23 21.11 -11.99
CA GLU A 90 7.34 22.17 -13.01
C GLU A 90 7.13 21.62 -14.42
N LEU A 91 7.66 20.42 -14.70
CA LEU A 91 7.46 19.75 -15.99
C LEU A 91 6.09 19.06 -16.07
N LEU A 92 5.54 18.58 -14.96
CA LEU A 92 4.30 17.81 -14.91
C LEU A 92 3.05 18.68 -15.08
N ILE A 93 3.01 19.83 -14.39
CA ILE A 93 1.82 20.67 -14.26
C ILE A 93 1.18 21.03 -15.61
N PRO A 94 1.93 21.43 -16.65
CA PRO A 94 1.34 21.78 -17.95
C PRO A 94 0.56 20.65 -18.64
N PHE A 95 0.84 19.39 -18.30
CA PHE A 95 0.21 18.21 -18.91
C PHE A 95 -1.02 17.71 -18.15
N LEU A 96 -1.28 18.21 -16.94
CA LEU A 96 -2.37 17.73 -16.09
C LEU A 96 -3.77 18.10 -16.60
N ASP A 97 -3.87 19.16 -17.41
CA ASP A 97 -5.13 19.60 -18.01
C ASP A 97 -5.48 18.85 -19.31
N ASP A 98 -4.56 18.05 -19.86
CA ASP A 98 -4.78 17.23 -21.05
C ASP A 98 -5.20 15.80 -20.65
N ALA A 99 -6.49 15.51 -20.78
CA ALA A 99 -7.08 14.21 -20.44
C ALA A 99 -6.45 13.02 -21.20
N THR A 100 -5.87 13.23 -22.38
CA THR A 100 -5.23 12.15 -23.16
C THR A 100 -3.81 11.87 -22.68
N ALA A 101 -3.06 12.92 -22.29
CA ALA A 101 -1.74 12.78 -21.72
C ALA A 101 -1.78 12.05 -20.37
N VAL A 102 -2.81 12.32 -19.54
CA VAL A 102 -3.05 11.71 -18.21
C VAL A 102 -3.13 10.19 -18.23
N LEU A 103 -3.50 9.59 -19.36
CA LEU A 103 -3.60 8.14 -19.53
C LEU A 103 -2.30 7.48 -20.00
N SER A 104 -1.24 8.25 -20.24
CA SER A 104 0.07 7.68 -20.57
C SER A 104 0.69 6.96 -19.36
N GLU A 105 1.35 5.83 -19.62
CA GLU A 105 1.95 4.97 -18.58
C GLU A 105 3.01 5.71 -17.79
N ILE A 106 3.75 6.60 -18.47
CA ILE A 106 4.76 7.47 -17.90
C ILE A 106 4.14 8.45 -16.90
N LEU A 107 3.03 9.11 -17.27
CA LEU A 107 2.38 10.09 -16.40
C LEU A 107 1.80 9.40 -15.16
N LEU A 108 1.14 8.25 -15.33
CA LEU A 108 0.59 7.50 -14.21
C LEU A 108 1.66 6.99 -13.25
N SER A 109 2.75 6.42 -13.78
CA SER A 109 3.90 5.98 -12.99
C SER A 109 4.53 7.14 -12.23
N THR A 110 4.70 8.29 -12.89
CA THR A 110 5.19 9.52 -12.27
C THR A 110 4.28 9.92 -11.11
N ILE A 111 2.97 9.96 -11.32
CA ILE A 111 1.99 10.37 -10.31
C ILE A 111 2.03 9.45 -9.08
N VAL A 112 2.00 8.13 -9.25
CA VAL A 112 2.01 7.21 -8.10
C VAL A 112 3.34 7.21 -7.35
N ILE A 113 4.45 7.45 -8.05
CA ILE A 113 5.75 7.68 -7.41
C ILE A 113 5.72 8.97 -6.60
N LEU A 114 5.18 10.08 -7.15
CA LEU A 114 5.04 11.34 -6.42
C LEU A 114 4.13 11.20 -5.19
N ARG A 115 3.04 10.44 -5.28
CA ARG A 115 2.20 10.10 -4.12
C ARG A 115 2.96 9.33 -3.06
N TYR A 116 3.82 8.39 -3.46
CA TYR A 116 4.66 7.68 -2.51
C TYR A 116 5.58 8.63 -1.72
N LEU A 117 6.12 9.68 -2.34
CA LEU A 117 6.88 10.72 -1.60
C LEU A 117 6.03 11.42 -0.54
N GLU A 118 4.77 11.73 -0.87
CA GLU A 118 3.84 12.39 0.05
C GLU A 118 3.51 11.50 1.26
N GLU A 119 3.46 10.18 1.06
CA GLU A 119 3.17 9.22 2.11
C GLU A 119 4.34 9.04 3.09
N ILE A 120 5.58 9.00 2.58
CA ILE A 120 6.79 8.89 3.41
C ILE A 120 7.23 10.23 4.01
N ASP A 121 6.58 11.34 3.66
CA ASP A 121 6.87 12.67 4.20
C ASP A 121 5.60 13.36 4.68
N ALA A 122 5.36 13.26 5.99
CA ALA A 122 4.21 13.90 6.64
C ALA A 122 4.15 15.43 6.42
N SER A 123 5.25 16.09 6.08
CA SER A 123 5.25 17.52 5.77
C SER A 123 4.64 17.84 4.39
N LEU A 124 4.63 16.86 3.49
CA LEU A 124 4.04 16.96 2.14
C LEU A 124 2.54 16.58 2.12
N ALA A 125 2.01 15.95 3.18
CA ALA A 125 0.62 15.50 3.27
C ALA A 125 -0.44 16.62 3.15
N PHE A 126 -0.06 17.88 3.31
CA PHE A 126 -0.95 19.04 3.20
C PHE A 126 -1.01 19.66 1.78
N ASN A 127 -0.33 19.06 0.80
CA ASN A 127 -0.22 19.64 -0.53
C ASN A 127 -1.46 19.30 -1.41
N PRO A 128 -2.06 20.27 -2.14
CA PRO A 128 -3.13 20.01 -3.12
C PRO A 128 -2.82 18.94 -4.20
N SER A 129 -1.58 18.46 -4.31
CA SER A 129 -1.12 17.42 -5.24
C SER A 129 -1.78 16.05 -5.02
N HIS A 130 -2.17 15.68 -3.80
CA HIS A 130 -2.95 14.45 -3.57
C HIS A 130 -4.22 14.45 -4.44
N ARG A 131 -4.91 15.59 -4.54
CA ARG A 131 -6.15 15.72 -5.34
C ARG A 131 -5.91 15.62 -6.84
N ILE A 132 -4.73 16.04 -7.31
CA ILE A 132 -4.32 15.94 -8.71
C ILE A 132 -4.06 14.47 -9.06
N GLY A 133 -3.27 13.78 -8.24
CA GLY A 133 -2.97 12.36 -8.44
C GLY A 133 -4.22 11.49 -8.36
N THR A 134 -5.16 11.85 -7.48
CA THR A 134 -6.44 11.13 -7.32
C THR A 134 -7.34 11.26 -8.56
N ARG A 135 -7.42 12.43 -9.21
CA ARG A 135 -8.23 12.62 -10.44
C ARG A 135 -7.68 11.84 -11.64
N ALA A 136 -6.35 11.84 -11.82
CA ALA A 136 -5.70 11.03 -12.84
C ALA A 136 -5.96 9.53 -12.63
N PHE A 137 -5.97 9.11 -11.37
CA PHE A 137 -6.21 7.73 -10.96
C PHE A 137 -7.68 7.27 -11.14
N ILE A 138 -8.67 8.14 -10.91
CA ILE A 138 -10.09 7.82 -11.20
C ILE A 138 -10.32 7.51 -12.68
N ASN A 139 -9.66 8.25 -13.58
CA ASN A 139 -9.82 8.05 -15.02
C ASN A 139 -9.27 6.69 -15.50
N LEU A 140 -8.35 6.07 -14.76
CA LEU A 140 -7.84 4.72 -15.05
C LEU A 140 -8.89 3.62 -14.92
N GLN A 141 -9.89 3.77 -14.04
CA GLN A 141 -10.93 2.76 -13.82
C GLN A 141 -11.73 2.44 -15.10
N THR A 142 -11.77 3.38 -16.05
CA THR A 142 -12.54 3.24 -17.30
C THR A 142 -11.85 2.37 -18.36
N HIS A 143 -10.58 2.00 -18.18
CA HIS A 143 -9.77 1.26 -19.15
C HIS A 143 -9.12 0.01 -18.52
N ASN A 144 -9.89 -0.76 -17.74
CA ASN A 144 -9.49 -2.08 -17.26
C ASN A 144 -9.25 -3.01 -18.46
N SER A 145 -8.00 -3.13 -18.88
CA SER A 145 -7.54 -4.23 -19.71
C SER A 145 -6.44 -4.93 -18.94
N ALA A 146 -6.56 -6.25 -18.79
CA ALA A 146 -5.59 -7.13 -18.17
C ALA A 146 -4.26 -7.15 -18.96
N THR A 147 -3.54 -6.04 -18.94
CA THR A 147 -2.23 -5.88 -19.55
C THR A 147 -1.15 -6.10 -18.50
N ASN A 148 -0.06 -6.73 -18.93
CA ASN A 148 1.15 -6.92 -18.13
C ASN A 148 2.15 -5.84 -18.54
N ASP A 149 1.88 -4.61 -18.11
CA ASP A 149 2.65 -3.41 -18.42
C ASP A 149 2.82 -2.51 -17.19
N LEU A 150 3.68 -1.50 -17.33
CA LEU A 150 3.92 -0.51 -16.27
C LEU A 150 2.65 0.26 -15.85
N ARG A 151 1.67 0.45 -16.76
CA ARG A 151 0.40 1.10 -16.42
C ARG A 151 -0.39 0.28 -15.40
N SER A 152 -0.49 -1.02 -15.62
CA SER A 152 -1.14 -1.98 -14.72
C SER A 152 -0.43 -2.02 -13.36
N ALA A 153 0.90 -2.01 -13.34
CA ALA A 153 1.67 -1.92 -12.10
C ALA A 153 1.39 -0.61 -11.34
N ALA A 154 1.38 0.52 -12.04
CA ALA A 154 1.03 1.82 -11.45
C ALA A 154 -0.41 1.86 -10.93
N PHE A 155 -1.36 1.24 -11.65
CA PHE A 155 -2.73 1.10 -11.19
C PHE A 155 -2.79 0.38 -9.84
N TRP A 156 -2.19 -0.81 -9.73
CA TRP A 156 -2.21 -1.61 -8.52
C TRP A 156 -1.51 -0.96 -7.34
N LEU A 157 -0.41 -0.23 -7.58
CA LEU A 157 0.21 0.61 -6.55
C LEU A 157 -0.76 1.69 -6.06
N GLY A 158 -1.40 2.42 -6.98
CA GLY A 158 -2.35 3.47 -6.61
C GLY A 158 -3.57 2.95 -5.85
N VAL A 159 -4.07 1.74 -6.14
CA VAL A 159 -5.17 1.13 -5.37
C VAL A 159 -4.75 0.92 -3.91
N ARG A 160 -3.53 0.40 -3.67
CA ARG A 160 -3.00 0.23 -2.31
C ARG A 160 -2.83 1.56 -1.58
N GLN A 161 -2.39 2.60 -2.27
CA GLN A 161 -2.27 3.96 -1.72
C GLN A 161 -3.64 4.53 -1.33
N GLU A 162 -4.68 4.32 -2.15
CA GLU A 162 -6.06 4.70 -1.80
C GLU A 162 -6.57 3.96 -0.57
N VAL A 163 -6.35 2.65 -0.47
CA VAL A 163 -6.73 1.86 0.71
C VAL A 163 -6.01 2.36 1.96
N TYR A 164 -4.69 2.59 1.88
CA TYR A 164 -3.91 3.15 2.98
C TYR A 164 -4.47 4.50 3.44
N TYR A 165 -4.61 5.45 2.51
CA TYR A 165 -5.10 6.78 2.82
C TYR A 165 -6.49 6.75 3.48
N ALA A 166 -7.37 5.93 2.94
CA ALA A 166 -8.75 5.81 3.38
C ALA A 166 -8.87 5.19 4.79
N ILE A 167 -8.04 4.18 5.12
CA ILE A 167 -7.95 3.64 6.48
C ILE A 167 -7.34 4.65 7.45
N ALA A 168 -6.20 5.25 7.08
CA ALA A 168 -5.48 6.20 7.92
C ALA A 168 -6.33 7.44 8.27
N ASN A 169 -7.19 7.88 7.35
CA ASN A 169 -8.03 9.07 7.52
C ASN A 169 -9.50 8.74 7.84
N GLN A 170 -9.88 7.46 7.91
CA GLN A 170 -11.27 7.00 8.04
C GLN A 170 -12.24 7.69 7.07
N LYS A 171 -11.86 7.73 5.80
CA LYS A 171 -12.63 8.34 4.70
C LYS A 171 -12.86 7.32 3.60
N PRO A 172 -13.95 7.42 2.82
CA PRO A 172 -14.11 6.54 1.66
C PRO A 172 -13.00 6.82 0.65
N THR A 173 -12.69 5.81 -0.14
CA THR A 173 -11.81 5.97 -1.31
C THR A 173 -12.52 6.79 -2.38
N MET A 174 -11.75 7.32 -3.33
CA MET A 174 -12.32 7.95 -4.52
C MET A 174 -12.63 6.95 -5.64
N LEU A 175 -12.33 5.67 -5.41
CA LEU A 175 -12.54 4.59 -6.36
C LEU A 175 -13.96 4.06 -6.26
N GLN A 176 -14.56 3.83 -7.43
CA GLN A 176 -15.77 3.03 -7.50
C GLN A 176 -15.36 1.57 -7.35
N PHE A 177 -16.00 0.90 -6.41
CA PHE A 177 -15.95 -0.55 -6.28
C PHE A 177 -17.04 -1.12 -7.17
N ASP A 178 -16.68 -1.49 -8.39
CA ASP A 178 -17.55 -2.29 -9.24
C ASP A 178 -17.13 -3.76 -9.11
N ARG A 179 -18.07 -4.63 -8.71
CA ARG A 179 -17.79 -6.07 -8.69
C ARG A 179 -17.84 -6.53 -10.13
N ASP A 180 -16.68 -6.60 -10.75
CA ASP A 180 -16.54 -7.30 -12.02
C ASP A 180 -17.02 -8.75 -11.80
N GLU A 181 -17.98 -9.21 -12.61
CA GLU A 181 -18.56 -10.56 -12.49
C GLU A 181 -17.48 -11.65 -12.59
N SER A 182 -16.37 -11.35 -13.29
CA SER A 182 -15.20 -12.22 -13.44
C SER A 182 -14.43 -12.49 -12.13
N ASP A 183 -14.42 -11.56 -11.16
CA ASP A 183 -13.74 -11.75 -9.87
C ASP A 183 -14.60 -12.53 -8.85
N ALA A 184 -15.90 -12.72 -9.14
CA ALA A 184 -16.79 -13.52 -8.30
C ALA A 184 -16.44 -15.02 -8.33
N GLU A 185 -15.84 -15.50 -9.42
CA GLU A 185 -15.55 -16.92 -9.62
C GLU A 185 -14.26 -17.39 -8.93
N LEU A 186 -13.45 -16.45 -8.40
CA LEU A 186 -12.22 -16.74 -7.63
C LEU A 186 -11.32 -17.79 -8.30
N GLU A 187 -11.17 -17.71 -9.62
CA GLU A 187 -10.43 -18.71 -10.38
C GLU A 187 -8.93 -18.75 -10.00
N PRO A 188 -8.29 -19.92 -10.00
CA PRO A 188 -6.86 -20.04 -9.73
C PRO A 188 -6.01 -19.15 -10.64
N THR A 189 -5.09 -18.38 -10.05
CA THR A 189 -4.15 -17.49 -10.74
C THR A 189 -2.86 -17.36 -9.92
N HIS A 190 -1.91 -16.56 -10.38
CA HIS A 190 -0.65 -16.28 -9.69
C HIS A 190 -0.87 -15.48 -8.40
N GLU A 191 0.10 -15.52 -7.49
CA GLU A 191 0.00 -14.96 -6.13
C GLU A 191 -0.30 -13.44 -6.13
N GLY A 192 0.35 -12.69 -7.02
CA GLY A 192 0.13 -11.25 -7.20
C GLY A 192 -1.34 -10.90 -7.49
N ALA A 193 -1.97 -11.62 -8.41
CA ALA A 193 -3.39 -11.43 -8.72
C ALA A 193 -4.32 -11.79 -7.55
N TRP A 194 -4.03 -12.85 -6.78
CA TRP A 194 -4.80 -13.17 -5.57
C TRP A 194 -4.72 -12.06 -4.51
N ALA A 195 -3.54 -11.47 -4.33
CA ALA A 195 -3.35 -10.33 -3.45
C ALA A 195 -4.13 -9.11 -3.95
N ASN A 196 -4.02 -8.79 -5.24
CA ASN A 196 -4.71 -7.67 -5.89
C ASN A 196 -6.23 -7.78 -5.79
N ARG A 197 -6.81 -8.98 -5.93
CA ARG A 197 -8.24 -9.23 -5.68
C ARG A 197 -8.67 -8.82 -4.27
N MET A 198 -7.89 -9.21 -3.25
CA MET A 198 -8.17 -8.83 -1.87
C MET A 198 -7.95 -7.33 -1.62
N VAL A 199 -6.97 -6.71 -2.27
CA VAL A 199 -6.77 -5.26 -2.22
C VAL A 199 -7.97 -4.51 -2.84
N MET A 200 -8.46 -4.92 -4.01
CA MET A 200 -9.71 -4.37 -4.58
C MET A 200 -10.90 -4.58 -3.67
N HIS A 201 -11.01 -5.77 -3.07
CA HIS A 201 -12.08 -6.05 -2.12
C HIS A 201 -12.02 -5.10 -0.91
N CYS A 202 -10.82 -4.80 -0.43
CA CYS A 202 -10.60 -3.84 0.65
C CYS A 202 -11.09 -2.43 0.28
N VAL A 203 -11.01 -2.00 -0.99
CA VAL A 203 -11.64 -0.74 -1.46
C VAL A 203 -13.14 -0.76 -1.20
N GLY A 204 -13.82 -1.85 -1.57
CA GLY A 204 -15.25 -2.04 -1.30
C GLY A 204 -15.59 -2.00 0.19
N VAL A 205 -14.78 -2.65 1.03
CA VAL A 205 -14.96 -2.65 2.49
C VAL A 205 -14.70 -1.28 3.12
N VAL A 206 -13.68 -0.56 2.68
CA VAL A 206 -13.37 0.77 3.21
C VAL A 206 -14.43 1.79 2.79
N ASN A 207 -14.88 1.73 1.52
CA ASN A 207 -16.04 2.47 1.08
C ASN A 207 -17.25 2.10 1.94
N TYR A 208 -17.45 0.81 2.21
CA TYR A 208 -18.48 0.28 3.13
C TYR A 208 -18.45 0.97 4.50
N CYS A 209 -17.27 1.06 5.12
CA CYS A 209 -17.18 1.53 6.49
C CYS A 209 -17.30 3.06 6.61
N PHE A 210 -16.83 3.82 5.62
CA PHE A 210 -16.63 5.27 5.77
C PHE A 210 -17.54 6.15 4.91
N SER A 211 -18.41 5.58 4.05
CA SER A 211 -19.36 6.38 3.27
C SER A 211 -20.59 6.81 4.10
N PRO A 212 -21.00 8.09 4.05
CA PRO A 212 -22.02 8.65 4.96
C PRO A 212 -23.49 8.34 4.62
N GLN A 213 -23.83 7.90 3.40
CA GLN A 213 -25.21 7.53 3.01
C GLN A 213 -25.24 6.22 2.24
N ARG A 214 -26.07 5.28 2.71
CA ARG A 214 -26.21 3.92 2.15
C ARG A 214 -27.66 3.51 2.08
N GLN A 215 -28.05 2.94 0.95
CA GLN A 215 -29.34 2.29 0.76
C GLN A 215 -29.06 0.78 0.79
N ASP A 216 -29.51 0.08 1.85
CA ASP A 216 -29.30 -1.36 2.10
C ASP A 216 -27.97 -1.82 2.72
N ILE A 217 -27.68 -1.31 3.93
CA ILE A 217 -26.46 -1.57 4.70
C ILE A 217 -26.24 -3.06 5.03
N THR A 218 -27.31 -3.82 5.29
CA THR A 218 -27.19 -5.23 5.72
C THR A 218 -26.88 -6.16 4.55
N SER A 219 -27.54 -5.98 3.41
CA SER A 219 -27.27 -6.77 2.21
C SER A 219 -25.83 -6.56 1.72
N GLU A 220 -25.39 -5.30 1.62
CA GLU A 220 -24.03 -4.95 1.21
C GLU A 220 -22.98 -5.56 2.16
N TYR A 221 -23.25 -5.51 3.46
CA TYR A 221 -22.40 -6.14 4.48
C TYR A 221 -22.23 -7.64 4.27
N ASP A 222 -23.34 -8.38 4.15
CA ASP A 222 -23.29 -9.83 4.02
C ASP A 222 -22.58 -10.26 2.73
N VAL A 223 -22.78 -9.49 1.65
CA VAL A 223 -22.10 -9.66 0.36
C VAL A 223 -20.58 -9.47 0.50
N LEU A 224 -20.13 -8.45 1.23
CA LEU A 224 -18.70 -8.21 1.47
C LEU A 224 -18.09 -9.30 2.37
N LEU A 225 -18.75 -9.64 3.47
CA LEU A 225 -18.31 -10.68 4.39
C LEU A 225 -18.24 -12.05 3.72
N GLN A 226 -19.21 -12.39 2.87
CA GLN A 226 -19.21 -13.64 2.12
C GLN A 226 -18.00 -13.73 1.18
N TYR A 227 -17.64 -12.64 0.51
CA TYR A 227 -16.46 -12.61 -0.36
C TYR A 227 -15.17 -12.83 0.46
N CYS A 228 -15.01 -12.16 1.61
CA CYS A 228 -13.86 -12.39 2.50
C CYS A 228 -13.70 -13.88 2.86
N ARG A 229 -14.81 -14.55 3.19
CA ARG A 229 -14.82 -15.98 3.54
C ARG A 229 -14.55 -16.88 2.34
N ALA A 230 -15.13 -16.57 1.19
CA ALA A 230 -14.94 -17.31 -0.05
C ALA A 230 -13.48 -17.22 -0.51
N TRP A 231 -12.90 -16.02 -0.53
CA TRP A 231 -11.50 -15.79 -0.86
C TRP A 231 -10.56 -16.63 0.02
N ALA A 232 -10.75 -16.60 1.35
CA ALA A 232 -9.94 -17.38 2.28
C ALA A 232 -10.07 -18.90 2.09
N SER A 233 -11.25 -19.37 1.71
CA SER A 233 -11.52 -20.80 1.47
C SER A 233 -11.00 -21.30 0.13
N SER A 234 -10.81 -20.41 -0.84
CA SER A 234 -10.35 -20.71 -2.20
C SER A 234 -8.85 -20.51 -2.42
N LEU A 235 -8.10 -20.15 -1.36
CA LEU A 235 -6.67 -19.86 -1.48
C LEU A 235 -5.88 -21.04 -2.06
N PRO A 236 -5.01 -20.79 -3.05
CA PRO A 236 -4.18 -21.84 -3.63
C PRO A 236 -3.11 -22.32 -2.65
N SER A 237 -2.48 -23.46 -2.96
CA SER A 237 -1.45 -24.05 -2.09
C SER A 237 -0.23 -23.15 -1.86
N SER A 238 0.02 -22.16 -2.73
CA SER A 238 1.09 -21.16 -2.54
C SER A 238 0.84 -20.20 -1.37
N TYR A 239 -0.42 -20.05 -0.93
CA TYR A 239 -0.79 -19.29 0.26
C TYR A 239 -0.70 -20.12 1.55
N ARG A 240 -0.08 -21.31 1.50
CA ARG A 240 0.22 -22.09 2.71
C ARG A 240 1.51 -21.59 3.33
N PRO A 241 1.53 -21.33 4.65
CA PRO A 241 2.74 -20.92 5.33
C PRO A 241 3.80 -22.02 5.29
N ILE A 242 5.06 -21.62 5.20
CA ILE A 242 6.21 -22.55 5.35
C ILE A 242 6.34 -22.96 6.81
N LEU A 243 6.14 -21.98 7.69
CA LEU A 243 6.18 -22.13 9.14
C LEU A 243 4.95 -21.43 9.70
N HIS A 244 4.23 -22.14 10.56
CA HIS A 244 3.15 -21.58 11.36
C HIS A 244 3.31 -22.04 12.80
N GLN A 245 3.49 -21.09 13.71
CA GLN A 245 3.46 -21.30 15.15
C GLN A 245 2.48 -20.32 15.77
N ASP A 246 1.51 -20.85 16.52
CA ASP A 246 0.57 -20.05 17.27
C ASP A 246 1.28 -19.21 18.33
N GLN A 247 0.58 -18.20 18.85
CA GLN A 247 1.06 -17.39 19.96
C GLN A 247 1.43 -18.29 21.17
N GLY A 248 2.69 -18.20 21.59
CA GLY A 248 3.22 -18.89 22.76
C GLY A 248 3.20 -18.00 24.01
N GLN A 249 3.71 -18.52 25.11
CA GLN A 249 3.74 -17.79 26.39
C GLN A 249 4.73 -16.60 26.37
N ASP A 250 5.73 -16.63 25.49
CA ASP A 250 6.78 -15.62 25.36
C ASP A 250 6.80 -14.95 23.96
N THR A 251 5.79 -15.19 23.11
CA THR A 251 5.70 -14.56 21.79
C THR A 251 4.47 -13.66 21.71
N PRO A 252 4.64 -12.35 21.42
CA PRO A 252 3.51 -11.40 21.43
C PRO A 252 2.56 -11.62 20.24
N PHE A 253 3.05 -12.18 19.14
CA PHE A 253 2.29 -12.44 17.91
C PHE A 253 2.60 -13.85 17.38
N PRO A 254 1.71 -14.45 16.57
CA PRO A 254 1.98 -15.72 15.90
C PRO A 254 3.12 -15.57 14.88
N GLU A 255 3.89 -16.65 14.70
CA GLU A 255 4.95 -16.73 13.69
C GLU A 255 4.39 -17.39 12.44
N ILE A 256 4.32 -16.65 11.33
CA ILE A 256 3.69 -17.09 10.08
C ILE A 256 4.54 -16.64 8.88
N ALA A 257 5.40 -17.54 8.41
CA ALA A 257 6.41 -17.23 7.39
C ALA A 257 5.99 -17.70 5.98
N PHE A 258 6.24 -16.85 4.98
CA PHE A 258 5.97 -17.07 3.56
C PHE A 258 7.20 -16.74 2.70
N LEU A 259 7.29 -17.33 1.50
CA LEU A 259 8.33 -16.97 0.53
C LEU A 259 7.96 -15.76 -0.33
N SER A 260 6.66 -15.47 -0.45
CA SER A 260 6.13 -14.49 -1.38
C SER A 260 5.62 -13.27 -0.65
N SER A 261 6.16 -12.11 -1.01
CA SER A 261 5.69 -10.83 -0.50
C SER A 261 4.24 -10.56 -0.88
N ALA A 262 3.81 -10.96 -2.09
CA ALA A 262 2.43 -10.80 -2.54
C ALA A 262 1.44 -11.54 -1.63
N VAL A 263 1.78 -12.75 -1.21
CA VAL A 263 0.98 -13.55 -0.27
C VAL A 263 0.79 -12.82 1.06
N VAL A 264 1.89 -12.29 1.63
CA VAL A 264 1.85 -11.52 2.88
C VAL A 264 0.91 -10.32 2.75
N ILE A 265 1.03 -9.55 1.66
CA ILE A 265 0.19 -8.36 1.43
C ILE A 265 -1.28 -8.75 1.26
N GLY A 266 -1.59 -9.81 0.51
CA GLY A 266 -2.95 -10.29 0.34
C GLY A 266 -3.60 -10.70 1.67
N LEU A 267 -2.89 -11.47 2.50
CA LEU A 267 -3.37 -11.91 3.81
C LEU A 267 -3.56 -10.73 4.79
N GLN A 268 -2.65 -9.75 4.78
CA GLN A 268 -2.81 -8.56 5.61
C GLN A 268 -4.04 -7.73 5.20
N HIS A 269 -4.30 -7.56 3.90
CA HIS A 269 -5.51 -6.86 3.44
C HIS A 269 -6.78 -7.63 3.74
N HIS A 270 -6.74 -8.97 3.74
CA HIS A 270 -7.84 -9.81 4.21
C HIS A 270 -8.16 -9.55 5.69
N HIS A 271 -7.14 -9.50 6.55
CA HIS A 271 -7.33 -9.21 7.97
C HIS A 271 -7.76 -7.77 8.23
N LEU A 272 -7.21 -6.77 7.53
CA LEU A 272 -7.68 -5.38 7.60
C LEU A 272 -9.14 -5.25 7.19
N SER A 273 -9.54 -5.91 6.10
CA SER A 273 -10.96 -5.97 5.67
C SER A 273 -11.84 -6.61 6.73
N SER A 274 -11.38 -7.71 7.32
CA SER A 274 -12.11 -8.42 8.39
C SER A 274 -12.24 -7.58 9.66
N MET A 275 -11.22 -6.79 10.03
CA MET A 275 -11.29 -5.84 11.14
C MET A 275 -12.37 -4.79 10.91
N LEU A 276 -12.36 -4.17 9.74
CA LEU A 276 -13.33 -3.13 9.36
C LEU A 276 -14.77 -3.69 9.34
N LEU A 277 -14.98 -4.86 8.73
CA LEU A 277 -16.29 -5.55 8.75
C LEU A 277 -16.70 -5.99 10.17
N CYS A 278 -15.75 -6.34 11.04
CA CYS A 278 -16.07 -6.68 12.42
C CYS A 278 -16.54 -5.45 13.21
N ALA A 279 -15.85 -4.31 13.05
CA ALA A 279 -16.20 -3.05 13.72
C ALA A 279 -17.51 -2.42 13.21
N HIS A 280 -17.84 -2.63 11.93
CA HIS A 280 -19.00 -2.02 11.28
C HIS A 280 -20.17 -3.00 11.04
N ASP A 281 -20.25 -4.10 11.78
CA ASP A 281 -21.36 -5.05 11.65
C ASP A 281 -22.72 -4.40 12.04
N PRO A 282 -23.68 -4.29 11.10
CA PRO A 282 -24.95 -3.61 11.34
C PRO A 282 -25.87 -4.37 12.32
N ARG A 283 -25.53 -5.61 12.65
CA ARG A 283 -26.31 -6.49 13.53
C ARG A 283 -25.94 -6.32 15.01
N ILE A 284 -24.89 -5.55 15.32
CA ILE A 284 -24.47 -5.29 16.70
C ILE A 284 -25.59 -4.52 17.45
N PRO A 285 -26.08 -5.04 18.58
CA PRO A 285 -27.10 -4.36 19.39
C PRO A 285 -26.62 -2.99 19.88
N ARG A 286 -27.45 -1.95 19.75
CA ARG A 286 -27.08 -0.57 20.12
C ARG A 286 -27.25 -0.23 21.61
N VAL A 287 -28.02 -1.01 22.37
CA VAL A 287 -28.36 -0.72 23.78
C VAL A 287 -28.49 -2.00 24.62
N GLY A 288 -28.33 -1.86 25.94
CA GLY A 288 -28.52 -2.95 26.91
C GLY A 288 -27.31 -3.86 27.12
N LEU A 289 -27.50 -4.93 27.90
CA LEU A 289 -26.44 -5.90 28.23
C LEU A 289 -25.90 -6.63 26.98
N ALA A 290 -26.76 -6.88 26.00
CA ALA A 290 -26.36 -7.48 24.72
C ALA A 290 -25.32 -6.63 23.96
N ARG A 291 -25.37 -5.29 24.10
CA ARG A 291 -24.35 -4.38 23.53
C ARG A 291 -22.97 -4.60 24.16
N ILE A 292 -22.92 -4.80 25.48
CA ILE A 292 -21.64 -4.96 26.20
C ILE A 292 -20.95 -6.24 25.74
N SER A 293 -21.67 -7.37 25.75
CA SER A 293 -21.14 -8.65 25.27
C SER A 293 -20.78 -8.63 23.78
N ALA A 294 -21.58 -7.96 22.94
CA ALA A 294 -21.24 -7.78 21.53
C ALA A 294 -19.99 -6.91 21.34
N SER A 295 -19.83 -5.84 22.12
CA SER A 295 -18.65 -4.98 22.09
C SER A 295 -17.38 -5.75 22.48
N GLU A 296 -17.43 -6.58 23.52
CA GLU A 296 -16.30 -7.43 23.91
C GLU A 296 -15.93 -8.42 22.81
N THR A 297 -16.94 -9.03 22.16
CA THR A 297 -16.74 -9.96 21.04
C THR A 297 -16.09 -9.25 19.84
N VAL A 298 -16.50 -8.03 19.54
CA VAL A 298 -15.90 -7.20 18.48
C VAL A 298 -14.47 -6.84 18.84
N ASP A 299 -14.20 -6.39 20.06
CA ASP A 299 -12.86 -6.05 20.53
C ASP A 299 -11.91 -7.26 20.48
N ASP A 300 -12.40 -8.45 20.81
CA ASP A 300 -11.66 -9.71 20.68
C ASP A 300 -11.36 -10.03 19.20
N GLY A 301 -12.35 -9.87 18.32
CA GLY A 301 -12.16 -10.05 16.87
C GLY A 301 -11.12 -9.09 16.29
N LEU A 302 -11.20 -7.82 16.65
CA LEU A 302 -10.26 -6.78 16.24
C LEU A 302 -8.84 -7.08 16.73
N ARG A 303 -8.67 -7.43 18.02
CA ARG A 303 -7.38 -7.85 18.56
C ARG A 303 -6.80 -9.04 17.80
N ASN A 304 -7.60 -10.07 17.55
CA ASN A 304 -7.13 -11.29 16.90
C ASN A 304 -6.65 -11.02 15.47
N HIS A 305 -7.41 -10.25 14.69
CA HIS A 305 -6.95 -9.87 13.35
C HIS A 305 -5.72 -8.95 13.39
N ALA A 306 -5.65 -8.01 14.34
CA ALA A 306 -4.47 -7.16 14.50
C ALA A 306 -3.22 -7.98 14.83
N ARG A 307 -3.32 -9.00 15.69
CA ARG A 307 -2.22 -9.97 15.96
C ARG A 307 -1.76 -10.65 14.68
N MET A 308 -2.68 -11.09 13.83
CA MET A 308 -2.34 -11.74 12.57
C MET A 308 -1.60 -10.79 11.63
N VAL A 309 -2.07 -9.54 11.47
CA VAL A 309 -1.38 -8.55 10.62
C VAL A 309 0.01 -8.24 11.15
N CYS A 310 0.16 -8.08 12.47
CA CYS A 310 1.44 -7.83 13.13
C CYS A 310 2.39 -9.03 13.02
N GLY A 311 1.89 -10.25 13.27
CA GLY A 311 2.64 -11.49 13.14
C GLY A 311 3.13 -11.72 11.71
N LEU A 312 2.28 -11.46 10.70
CA LEU A 312 2.66 -11.51 9.29
C LEU A 312 3.79 -10.50 8.96
N ALA A 313 3.78 -9.30 9.55
CA ALA A 313 4.84 -8.33 9.31
C ALA A 313 6.17 -8.74 9.96
N VAL A 314 6.14 -9.16 11.23
CA VAL A 314 7.35 -9.53 11.98
C VAL A 314 7.98 -10.81 11.44
N SER A 315 7.16 -11.79 11.05
CA SER A 315 7.64 -13.08 10.51
C SER A 315 8.22 -12.97 9.09
N ASN A 316 7.93 -11.88 8.39
CA ASN A 316 8.35 -11.64 7.00
C ASN A 316 9.04 -10.27 6.90
N ASP A 317 10.08 -10.08 7.72
CA ASP A 317 10.72 -8.79 7.97
C ASP A 317 11.33 -8.09 6.73
N GLY A 318 11.62 -8.87 5.68
CA GLY A 318 12.06 -8.38 4.36
C GLY A 318 10.95 -7.72 3.53
N VAL A 319 9.68 -7.86 3.92
CA VAL A 319 8.52 -7.28 3.24
C VAL A 319 8.20 -5.93 3.87
N ALA A 320 8.93 -4.87 3.47
CA ALA A 320 8.78 -3.55 4.07
C ALA A 320 7.34 -2.99 4.05
N PRO A 321 6.55 -3.10 2.95
CA PRO A 321 5.14 -2.69 2.96
C PRO A 321 4.26 -3.45 3.98
N GLY A 322 4.72 -4.61 4.45
CA GLY A 322 4.04 -5.38 5.49
C GLY A 322 4.01 -4.65 6.85
N PHE A 323 5.05 -3.87 7.18
CA PHE A 323 5.07 -3.03 8.38
C PHE A 323 4.13 -1.84 8.26
N VAL A 324 3.95 -1.29 7.04
CA VAL A 324 2.97 -0.22 6.79
C VAL A 324 1.55 -0.74 7.06
N ASN A 325 1.20 -1.92 6.53
CA ASN A 325 -0.09 -2.55 6.81
C ASN A 325 -0.30 -2.88 8.30
N ALA A 326 0.75 -3.33 8.99
CA ALA A 326 0.70 -3.55 10.44
C ALA A 326 0.45 -2.24 11.20
N SER A 327 1.06 -1.13 10.77
CA SER A 327 0.81 0.18 11.37
C SER A 327 -0.66 0.61 11.26
N MET A 328 -1.33 0.31 10.13
CA MET A 328 -2.78 0.52 9.98
C MET A 328 -3.60 -0.33 10.96
N ALA A 329 -3.30 -1.62 11.09
CA ALA A 329 -3.99 -2.50 12.05
C ALA A 329 -3.79 -2.03 13.50
N ILE A 330 -2.58 -1.58 13.83
CA ILE A 330 -2.24 -1.01 15.14
C ILE A 330 -2.98 0.31 15.39
N SER A 331 -3.13 1.17 14.37
CA SER A 331 -3.94 2.39 14.50
C SER A 331 -5.41 2.07 14.79
N LEU A 332 -5.97 1.05 14.11
CA LEU A 332 -7.37 0.64 14.29
C LEU A 332 -7.66 -0.06 15.62
N ALA A 333 -6.75 -0.93 16.10
CA ALA A 333 -7.04 -1.83 17.21
C ALA A 333 -5.96 -1.87 18.30
N GLY A 334 -4.87 -1.10 18.16
CA GLY A 334 -3.73 -1.15 19.08
C GLY A 334 -4.12 -0.78 20.51
N GLY A 335 -5.01 0.20 20.69
CA GLY A 335 -5.57 0.56 22.01
C GLY A 335 -6.26 -0.61 22.74
N LEU A 336 -6.68 -1.66 22.01
CA LEU A 336 -7.37 -2.82 22.56
C LEU A 336 -6.42 -3.87 23.14
N PHE A 337 -5.10 -3.81 22.86
CA PHE A 337 -4.12 -4.75 23.41
C PHE A 337 -3.99 -4.62 24.94
N LYS A 338 -4.02 -5.77 25.62
CA LYS A 338 -4.06 -5.84 27.08
C LYS A 338 -2.71 -6.25 27.68
N GLN A 339 -1.97 -7.13 27.01
CA GLN A 339 -0.70 -7.62 27.51
C GLN A 339 0.43 -6.65 27.17
N GLU A 340 1.40 -6.52 28.09
CA GLU A 340 2.48 -5.54 27.96
C GLU A 340 3.48 -5.91 26.85
N ASP A 341 3.70 -7.20 26.63
CA ASP A 341 4.52 -7.73 25.54
C ASP A 341 3.94 -7.38 24.16
N GLU A 342 2.62 -7.50 23.98
CA GLU A 342 1.92 -7.09 22.75
C GLU A 342 2.06 -5.58 22.51
N ARG A 343 1.92 -4.78 23.57
CA ARG A 343 2.02 -3.32 23.51
C ARG A 343 3.42 -2.87 23.11
N GLU A 344 4.46 -3.45 23.71
CA GLU A 344 5.84 -3.14 23.34
C GLU A 344 6.15 -3.62 21.92
N ALA A 345 5.67 -4.81 21.53
CA ALA A 345 5.83 -5.32 20.18
C ALA A 345 5.14 -4.42 19.12
N CYS A 346 4.00 -3.81 19.44
CA CYS A 346 3.41 -2.78 18.57
C CYS A 346 4.34 -1.59 18.41
N PHE A 347 4.96 -1.08 19.49
CA PHE A 347 5.94 0.00 19.36
C PHE A 347 7.17 -0.41 18.54
N ASP A 348 7.65 -1.64 18.66
CA ASP A 348 8.76 -2.15 17.85
C ASP A 348 8.42 -2.18 16.36
N ILE A 349 7.21 -2.61 15.99
CA ILE A 349 6.71 -2.55 14.61
C ILE A 349 6.68 -1.10 14.12
N LEU A 350 6.15 -0.17 14.91
CA LEU A 350 6.06 1.25 14.53
C LEU A 350 7.45 1.90 14.36
N ARG A 351 8.39 1.60 15.27
CA ARG A 351 9.80 2.02 15.17
C ARG A 351 10.50 1.40 13.95
N LYS A 352 10.24 0.14 13.64
CA LYS A 352 10.76 -0.52 12.44
C LYS A 352 10.22 0.13 11.17
N CYS A 353 8.93 0.49 11.15
CA CYS A 353 8.30 1.24 10.07
C CYS A 353 9.01 2.59 9.82
N GLN A 354 9.33 3.33 10.88
CA GLN A 354 10.12 4.58 10.78
C GLN A 354 11.53 4.36 10.21
N LYS A 355 12.21 3.29 10.64
CA LYS A 355 13.52 2.92 10.06
C LYS A 355 13.45 2.55 8.58
N LEU A 356 12.27 2.19 8.09
CA LEU A 356 11.98 1.94 6.67
C LEU A 356 11.48 3.21 5.96
N GLY A 357 11.53 4.37 6.62
CA GLY A 357 11.19 5.67 6.05
C GLY A 357 9.70 6.03 6.15
N TRP A 358 8.88 5.27 6.87
CA TRP A 358 7.45 5.53 6.99
C TRP A 358 7.09 6.22 8.32
N PRO A 359 6.38 7.36 8.32
CA PRO A 359 6.05 8.08 9.54
C PRO A 359 5.00 7.32 10.39
N THR A 360 5.26 7.18 11.68
CA THR A 360 4.34 6.53 12.65
C THR A 360 4.26 7.23 14.00
N GLU A 361 4.85 8.42 14.11
CA GLU A 361 4.96 9.20 15.33
C GLU A 361 3.60 9.48 15.96
N GLU A 362 2.62 9.84 15.14
CA GLU A 362 1.26 10.14 15.58
C GLU A 362 0.59 8.91 16.20
N ILE A 363 0.70 7.74 15.54
CA ILE A 363 0.17 6.47 16.05
C ILE A 363 0.80 6.14 17.41
N GLN A 364 2.12 6.33 17.55
CA GLN A 364 2.80 6.08 18.83
C GLN A 364 2.31 7.01 19.94
N ILE A 365 2.06 8.29 19.65
CA ILE A 365 1.52 9.25 20.63
C ILE A 365 0.10 8.84 21.05
N GLN A 366 -0.73 8.46 20.09
CA GLN A 366 -2.10 7.99 20.36
C GLN A 366 -2.11 6.74 21.25
N LEU A 367 -1.28 5.74 20.96
CA LEU A 367 -1.18 4.53 21.79
C LEU A 367 -0.67 4.81 23.22
N ARG A 368 0.38 5.63 23.36
CA ARG A 368 0.87 6.05 24.69
C ARG A 368 -0.22 6.74 25.51
N THR A 369 -1.14 7.43 24.86
CA THR A 369 -2.27 8.09 25.52
C THR A 369 -3.36 7.08 25.88
N SER A 370 -3.62 6.10 25.02
CA SER A 370 -4.63 5.06 25.21
C SER A 370 -4.29 4.02 26.28
N TRP A 371 -2.99 3.79 26.56
CA TRP A 371 -2.53 2.78 27.53
C TRP A 371 -2.16 3.36 28.90
N ARG A 372 -2.30 4.68 29.09
CA ARG A 372 -2.28 5.32 30.41
C ARG A 372 -3.60 5.11 31.12
#